data_AF-A0A946B1Q0-F1
#
_entry.id   AF-A0A946B1Q0-F1
#
_cell.length_a   1.000
_cell.length_b   1.000
_cell.length_c   1.000
_cell.angle_alpha   90.00
_cell.angle_beta   90.00
_cell.angle_gamma   90.00
#
_symmetry.space_group_name_H-M   'P 1'
#
loop_
_entity.id
_entity.type
_entity.pdbx_description
1 polymer ?
#
loop_
_entity_poly.entity_id
_entity_poly.type
_entity_poly.pdbx_seq_one_letter_code
_entity_poly.pdbx_strand_id
1 'polypeptide(L)'
;MKLLGKPGTAAWYVSLAALITIVLLGTWGFQRYDIAFGAPQNLSQNFFDALILFSLETELRHEDADGHFLPWQIHGARVSIVLLYLMVAAAAIGATVRADFRRWRAGSLSGHVIITGLNPGVRALAANLLKSGRSVVLLAPEPDEDLSAAGAVVFDRAAPDEAAFSLAGAGRAAKIVIASENDAANLDAMAAAEAAVIKSGQSGSVVEVLARISDPPLYRRMAAERRNLAAAPNLRVTLLNEKYLALRKVFNTHPFELAAAVHGAERPHFLCIGFGRMGASIVLHILKTCVYDPATPVMITIIDQGADAAGAAFRDANPWANDFADITFIEAALASNGQETAFNTAFAQTPPPTAAFIALGDDEASLAACMALTDFLKRSERAIPHVFLRQRAAANPLGIQRMTELFGADVAVVRTFGAVQDVWADGDVLRDA
;
A
#
# COMPACT_ATOMS: atom_id res chain seq x y z
N MET A 1 -12.16 -11.58 -26.70
CA MET A 1 -13.38 -12.25 -26.22
C MET A 1 -13.31 -12.41 -24.69
N LYS A 2 -13.49 -11.30 -23.97
CA LYS A 2 -13.56 -11.22 -22.50
C LYS A 2 -14.89 -10.52 -22.19
N LEU A 3 -15.99 -11.27 -22.15
CA LEU A 3 -17.33 -10.77 -21.82
C LEU A 3 -17.91 -11.41 -20.55
N LEU A 4 -17.07 -12.07 -19.76
CA LEU A 4 -17.41 -12.55 -18.43
C LEU A 4 -16.54 -11.79 -17.41
N GLY A 5 -17.04 -10.66 -16.90
CA GLY A 5 -16.25 -9.86 -15.99
C GLY A 5 -16.88 -8.53 -15.58
N LYS A 6 -17.98 -8.59 -14.83
CA LYS A 6 -18.38 -7.62 -13.78
C LYS A 6 -19.55 -8.26 -13.03
N PRO A 7 -19.50 -8.43 -11.68
CA PRO A 7 -20.64 -8.90 -10.90
C PRO A 7 -21.76 -7.87 -11.05
N GLY A 8 -22.71 -8.16 -11.92
CA GLY A 8 -23.75 -7.23 -12.39
C GLY A 8 -24.16 -7.47 -13.84
N THR A 9 -23.22 -7.87 -14.71
CA THR A 9 -23.50 -8.08 -16.15
C THR A 9 -24.35 -9.33 -16.41
N ALA A 10 -23.98 -10.48 -15.83
CA ALA A 10 -24.75 -11.71 -16.00
C ALA A 10 -26.17 -11.62 -15.41
N ALA A 11 -26.32 -11.01 -14.24
CA ALA A 11 -27.63 -10.78 -13.62
C ALA A 11 -28.50 -9.86 -14.48
N TRP A 12 -27.91 -8.82 -15.06
CA TRP A 12 -28.59 -7.92 -16.00
C TRP A 12 -29.11 -8.65 -17.24
N TYR A 13 -28.29 -9.51 -17.85
CA TYR A 13 -28.73 -10.32 -19.01
C TYR A 13 -29.83 -11.32 -18.66
N VAL A 14 -29.75 -11.95 -17.49
CA VAL A 14 -30.79 -12.88 -17.02
C VAL A 14 -32.11 -12.15 -16.76
N SER A 15 -32.08 -11.01 -16.08
CA SER A 15 -33.28 -10.19 -15.85
C SER A 15 -33.87 -9.67 -17.16
N LEU A 16 -33.04 -9.25 -18.11
CA LEU A 16 -33.48 -8.80 -19.43
C LEU A 16 -34.12 -9.94 -20.24
N ALA A 17 -33.50 -11.13 -20.24
CA ALA A 17 -34.05 -12.30 -20.91
C ALA A 17 -35.37 -12.74 -20.28
N ALA A 18 -35.48 -12.71 -18.95
CA ALA A 18 -36.72 -12.99 -18.22
C ALA A 18 -37.82 -11.98 -18.60
N LEU A 19 -37.50 -10.68 -18.62
CA LEU A 19 -38.42 -9.63 -19.02
C LEU A 19 -38.95 -9.85 -20.45
N ILE A 20 -38.05 -10.12 -21.41
CA ILE A 20 -38.44 -10.40 -22.80
C ILE A 20 -39.34 -11.63 -22.87
N THR A 21 -38.99 -12.70 -22.15
CA THR A 21 -39.78 -13.94 -22.12
C THR A 21 -41.19 -13.72 -21.58
N ILE A 22 -41.33 -12.92 -20.52
CA ILE A 22 -42.62 -12.54 -19.93
C ILE A 22 -43.46 -11.77 -20.94
N VAL A 23 -42.89 -10.77 -21.61
CA VAL A 23 -43.60 -9.96 -22.61
C VAL A 23 -44.05 -10.82 -23.79
N LEU A 24 -43.17 -11.71 -24.30
CA LEU A 24 -43.53 -12.62 -25.39
C LEU A 24 -44.65 -13.61 -24.99
N LEU A 25 -44.59 -14.17 -23.78
CA LEU A 25 -45.64 -15.04 -23.25
C LEU A 25 -46.97 -14.30 -23.06
N GLY A 26 -46.92 -13.05 -22.58
CA GLY A 26 -48.09 -12.18 -22.44
C GLY A 26 -48.73 -11.87 -23.79
N THR A 27 -47.94 -11.40 -24.77
CA THR A 27 -48.43 -11.08 -26.13
C THR A 27 -49.00 -12.32 -26.81
N TRP A 28 -48.35 -13.48 -26.66
CA TRP A 28 -48.85 -14.74 -27.21
C TRP A 28 -50.14 -15.22 -26.52
N GLY A 29 -50.25 -15.04 -25.21
CA GLY A 29 -51.44 -15.32 -24.42
C GLY A 29 -52.65 -14.51 -24.88
N PHE A 30 -52.49 -13.19 -25.04
CA PHE A 30 -53.54 -12.31 -25.55
C PHE A 30 -53.90 -12.62 -27.01
N GLN A 31 -52.94 -12.97 -27.86
CA GLN A 31 -53.24 -13.39 -29.23
C GLN A 31 -54.11 -14.65 -29.28
N ARG A 32 -53.83 -15.64 -28.42
CA ARG A 32 -54.67 -16.85 -28.31
C ARG A 32 -56.04 -16.55 -27.71
N TYR A 33 -56.11 -15.61 -26.78
CA TYR A 33 -57.35 -15.14 -26.21
C TYR A 33 -58.24 -14.51 -27.30
N ASP A 34 -57.72 -13.58 -28.10
CA ASP A 34 -58.47 -12.94 -29.19
C ASP A 34 -58.99 -13.95 -30.21
N ILE A 35 -58.18 -14.96 -30.56
CA ILE A 35 -58.56 -16.04 -31.47
C ILE A 35 -59.73 -16.85 -30.90
N ALA A 36 -59.69 -17.18 -29.60
CA ALA A 36 -60.70 -17.99 -28.95
C ALA A 36 -62.06 -17.27 -28.84
N PHE A 37 -62.06 -15.94 -28.77
CA PHE A 37 -63.26 -15.12 -28.60
C PHE A 37 -63.67 -14.33 -29.86
N GLY A 38 -63.00 -14.57 -31.00
CA GLY A 38 -63.34 -13.95 -32.29
C GLY A 38 -63.05 -12.44 -32.37
N ALA A 39 -62.19 -11.92 -31.50
CA ALA A 39 -61.79 -10.51 -31.53
C ALA A 39 -60.82 -10.24 -32.69
N PRO A 40 -60.81 -9.02 -33.27
CA PRO A 40 -59.87 -8.64 -34.31
C PRO A 40 -58.44 -8.65 -33.76
N GLN A 41 -57.56 -9.48 -34.34
CA GLN A 41 -56.17 -9.58 -33.90
C GLN A 41 -55.41 -8.28 -34.18
N ASN A 42 -54.93 -7.65 -33.12
CA ASN A 42 -54.05 -6.48 -33.22
C ASN A 42 -52.81 -6.67 -32.37
N LEU A 43 -51.70 -7.06 -33.01
CA LEU A 43 -50.45 -7.40 -32.32
C LEU A 43 -49.88 -6.24 -31.47
N SER A 44 -50.04 -5.00 -31.93
CA SER A 44 -49.58 -3.83 -31.17
C SER A 44 -50.38 -3.64 -29.88
N GLN A 45 -51.68 -3.95 -29.94
CA GLN A 45 -52.58 -3.89 -28.80
C GLN A 45 -52.28 -5.01 -27.80
N ASN A 46 -52.05 -6.24 -28.27
CA ASN A 46 -51.71 -7.38 -27.42
C ASN A 46 -50.34 -7.23 -26.74
N PHE A 47 -49.40 -6.55 -27.41
CA PHE A 47 -48.13 -6.15 -26.81
C PHE A 47 -48.33 -5.09 -25.73
N PHE A 48 -49.16 -4.08 -26.00
CA PHE A 48 -49.49 -3.05 -25.02
C PHE A 48 -50.21 -3.65 -23.78
N ASP A 49 -51.15 -4.55 -24.00
CA ASP A 49 -51.87 -5.25 -22.93
C ASP A 49 -50.93 -6.16 -22.11
N ALA A 50 -49.93 -6.78 -22.76
CA ALA A 50 -48.86 -7.51 -22.07
C ALA A 50 -47.93 -6.61 -21.23
N LEU A 51 -47.69 -5.36 -21.64
CA LEU A 51 -46.97 -4.38 -20.82
C LEU A 51 -47.82 -3.88 -19.65
N ILE A 52 -49.12 -3.75 -19.86
CA ILE A 52 -50.07 -3.35 -18.82
C ILE A 52 -50.11 -4.37 -17.66
N LEU A 53 -49.86 -5.66 -17.93
CA LEU A 53 -49.75 -6.70 -16.88
C LEU A 53 -48.65 -6.42 -15.83
N PHE A 54 -47.70 -5.53 -16.09
CA PHE A 54 -46.71 -5.09 -15.10
C PHE A 54 -47.31 -4.12 -14.07
N SER A 55 -48.43 -3.46 -14.40
CA SER A 55 -49.23 -2.70 -13.44
C SER A 55 -50.11 -3.66 -12.66
N LEU A 56 -49.75 -3.90 -11.39
CA LEU A 56 -50.45 -4.80 -10.46
C LEU A 56 -51.94 -4.47 -10.27
N GLU A 57 -52.41 -3.31 -10.72
CA GLU A 57 -53.78 -2.81 -10.56
C GLU A 57 -54.72 -3.13 -11.72
N THR A 58 -54.31 -3.92 -12.72
CA THR A 58 -55.18 -4.09 -13.89
C THR A 58 -56.29 -5.10 -13.73
N GLU A 59 -57.50 -4.56 -13.55
CA GLU A 59 -58.74 -5.13 -14.07
C GLU A 59 -58.54 -5.39 -15.57
N LEU A 60 -58.53 -6.66 -15.95
CA LEU A 60 -58.41 -7.00 -17.37
C LEU A 60 -59.69 -6.53 -18.07
N ARG A 61 -59.52 -6.00 -19.28
CA ARG A 61 -60.57 -5.45 -20.15
C ARG A 61 -61.78 -6.36 -20.41
N HIS A 62 -61.72 -7.64 -19.99
CA HIS A 62 -62.77 -8.64 -20.16
C HIS A 62 -62.92 -9.55 -18.92
N GLU A 63 -62.55 -9.09 -17.73
CA GLU A 63 -62.88 -9.78 -16.48
C GLU A 63 -64.36 -9.53 -16.12
N ASP A 64 -65.25 -9.69 -17.10
CA ASP A 64 -66.68 -9.44 -16.99
C ASP A 64 -67.44 -10.75 -16.76
N ALA A 65 -68.11 -10.79 -15.60
CA ALA A 65 -69.36 -11.48 -15.21
C ALA A 65 -69.59 -12.99 -15.48
N ASP A 66 -69.03 -13.61 -16.52
CA ASP A 66 -69.47 -14.95 -17.00
C ASP A 66 -68.49 -16.11 -16.73
N GLY A 67 -67.43 -15.87 -15.95
CA GLY A 67 -66.56 -16.94 -15.44
C GLY A 67 -65.69 -17.65 -16.49
N HIS A 68 -65.34 -16.97 -17.59
CA HIS A 68 -64.49 -17.55 -18.63
C HIS A 68 -63.05 -17.79 -18.15
N PHE A 69 -62.49 -18.95 -18.52
CA PHE A 69 -61.12 -19.33 -18.18
C PHE A 69 -60.10 -18.47 -18.93
N LEU A 70 -59.30 -17.70 -18.17
CA LEU A 70 -58.11 -17.07 -18.72
C LEU A 70 -57.12 -18.13 -19.23
N PRO A 71 -56.49 -17.92 -20.41
CA PRO A 71 -55.42 -18.78 -20.88
C PRO A 71 -54.30 -18.86 -19.84
N TRP A 72 -53.82 -20.08 -19.56
CA TRP A 72 -52.78 -20.31 -18.55
C TRP A 72 -51.49 -19.51 -18.82
N GLN A 73 -51.26 -19.10 -20.07
CA GLN A 73 -50.15 -18.24 -20.49
C GLN A 73 -50.17 -16.88 -19.77
N ILE A 74 -51.34 -16.27 -19.60
CA ILE A 74 -51.50 -14.97 -18.92
C ILE A 74 -51.27 -15.14 -17.41
N HIS A 75 -51.78 -16.23 -16.83
CA HIS A 75 -51.47 -16.58 -15.44
C HIS A 75 -49.97 -16.83 -15.22
N GLY A 76 -49.32 -17.53 -16.15
CA GLY A 76 -47.87 -17.76 -16.15
C GLY A 76 -47.07 -16.45 -16.24
N ALA A 77 -47.49 -15.52 -17.10
CA ALA A 77 -46.87 -14.20 -17.20
C ALA A 77 -47.03 -13.40 -15.89
N ARG A 78 -48.22 -13.35 -15.28
CA ARG A 78 -48.47 -12.66 -14.00
C ARG A 78 -47.60 -13.19 -12.87
N VAL A 79 -47.54 -14.51 -12.69
CA VAL A 79 -46.69 -15.13 -11.65
C VAL A 79 -45.21 -14.83 -11.91
N SER A 80 -44.79 -14.87 -13.17
CA SER A 80 -43.40 -14.58 -13.55
C SER A 80 -43.01 -13.11 -13.30
N ILE A 81 -43.92 -12.17 -13.49
CA ILE A 81 -43.72 -10.74 -13.15
C ILE A 81 -43.48 -10.58 -11.65
N VAL A 82 -44.32 -11.18 -10.80
CA VAL A 82 -44.15 -11.12 -9.34
C VAL A 82 -42.82 -11.74 -8.92
N LEU A 83 -42.44 -12.87 -9.49
CA LEU A 83 -41.15 -13.51 -9.22
C LEU A 83 -39.96 -12.64 -9.66
N LEU A 84 -40.07 -11.95 -10.81
CA LEU A 84 -39.05 -11.02 -11.27
C LEU A 84 -38.90 -9.84 -10.30
N TYR A 85 -40.00 -9.23 -9.86
CA TYR A 85 -39.97 -8.15 -8.86
C TYR A 85 -39.35 -8.62 -7.54
N LEU A 86 -39.74 -9.80 -7.05
CA LEU A 86 -39.15 -10.39 -5.84
C LEU A 86 -37.66 -10.67 -6.01
N MET A 87 -37.21 -11.16 -7.16
CA MET A 87 -35.80 -11.41 -7.45
C MET A 87 -35.01 -10.10 -7.47
N VAL A 88 -35.52 -9.04 -8.13
CA VAL A 88 -34.87 -7.73 -8.17
C VAL A 88 -34.81 -7.10 -6.78
N ALA A 89 -35.90 -7.16 -6.01
CA ALA A 89 -35.94 -6.68 -4.63
C ALA A 89 -34.97 -7.47 -3.73
N ALA A 90 -34.95 -8.80 -3.83
CA ALA A 90 -34.02 -9.65 -3.09
C ALA A 90 -32.56 -9.40 -3.48
N ALA A 91 -32.27 -9.12 -4.75
CA ALA A 91 -30.94 -8.76 -5.20
C ALA A 91 -30.50 -7.38 -4.65
N ALA A 92 -31.39 -6.39 -4.65
CA ALA A 92 -31.14 -5.06 -4.11
C ALA A 92 -30.91 -5.09 -2.58
N ILE A 93 -31.79 -5.77 -1.85
CA ILE A 93 -31.65 -5.99 -0.40
C ILE A 93 -30.40 -6.83 -0.10
N GLY A 94 -30.14 -7.85 -0.90
CA GLY A 94 -28.95 -8.71 -0.76
C GLY A 94 -27.65 -7.92 -0.93
N ALA A 95 -27.61 -6.94 -1.83
CA ALA A 95 -26.43 -6.10 -2.04
C ALA A 95 -26.12 -5.22 -0.81
N THR A 96 -27.13 -4.61 -0.18
CA THR A 96 -26.96 -3.79 1.02
C THR A 96 -26.66 -4.64 2.25
N VAL A 97 -27.44 -5.70 2.47
CA VAL A 97 -27.25 -6.63 3.59
C VAL A 97 -25.89 -7.30 3.54
N ARG A 98 -25.33 -7.60 2.35
CA ARG A 98 -24.01 -8.23 2.24
C ARG A 98 -22.88 -7.32 2.69
N ALA A 99 -22.98 -6.00 2.48
CA ALA A 99 -21.99 -5.04 2.97
C ALA A 99 -22.05 -4.93 4.50
N ASP A 100 -23.25 -4.82 5.06
CA ASP A 100 -23.44 -4.72 6.51
C ASP A 100 -23.15 -6.03 7.24
N PHE A 101 -23.45 -7.17 6.62
CA PHE A 101 -23.11 -8.49 7.14
C PHE A 101 -21.59 -8.71 7.16
N ARG A 102 -20.84 -8.21 6.17
CA ARG A 102 -19.38 -8.26 6.18
C ARG A 102 -18.79 -7.40 7.31
N ARG A 103 -19.33 -6.21 7.55
CA ARG A 103 -18.92 -5.34 8.68
C ARG A 103 -19.22 -5.98 10.03
N TRP A 104 -20.42 -6.54 10.19
CA TRP A 104 -20.81 -7.28 11.38
C TRP A 104 -19.90 -8.50 11.61
N ARG A 105 -19.57 -9.23 10.54
CA ARG A 105 -18.69 -10.38 10.62
C ARG A 105 -17.23 -10.00 10.84
N ALA A 106 -16.77 -8.82 10.41
CA ALA A 106 -15.39 -8.39 10.59
C ALA A 106 -14.98 -8.33 12.07
N GLY A 107 -15.88 -7.89 12.95
CA GLY A 107 -15.65 -7.95 14.39
C GLY A 107 -15.39 -9.38 14.86
N SER A 108 -16.10 -10.37 14.31
CA SER A 108 -15.97 -11.80 14.66
C SER A 108 -14.82 -12.55 13.99
N LEU A 109 -14.09 -11.92 13.06
CA LEU A 109 -12.91 -12.51 12.45
C LEU A 109 -11.79 -12.62 13.50
N SER A 110 -10.97 -13.66 13.37
CA SER A 110 -9.77 -13.87 14.17
C SER A 110 -8.57 -14.02 13.24
N GLY A 111 -7.42 -13.47 13.63
CA GLY A 111 -6.20 -13.56 12.86
C GLY A 111 -6.18 -12.70 11.59
N HIS A 112 -7.10 -11.75 11.46
CA HIS A 112 -7.10 -10.75 10.38
C HIS A 112 -6.08 -9.64 10.66
N VAL A 113 -5.80 -8.86 9.62
CA VAL A 113 -4.94 -7.66 9.71
C VAL A 113 -5.81 -6.42 9.64
N ILE A 114 -5.70 -5.54 10.62
CA ILE A 114 -6.33 -4.21 10.62
C ILE A 114 -5.33 -3.21 10.05
N ILE A 115 -5.75 -2.35 9.13
CA ILE A 115 -4.89 -1.34 8.51
C ILE A 115 -5.59 0.01 8.59
N THR A 116 -4.85 1.04 9.03
CA THR A 116 -5.27 2.44 8.99
C THR A 116 -4.18 3.32 8.37
N GLY A 117 -4.60 4.39 7.69
CA GLY A 117 -3.71 5.25 6.92
C GLY A 117 -3.27 4.57 5.63
N LEU A 118 -4.04 4.77 4.55
CA LEU A 118 -3.72 4.23 3.24
C LEU A 118 -2.70 5.13 2.54
N ASN A 119 -1.43 4.74 2.62
CA ASN A 119 -0.39 5.24 1.73
C ASN A 119 -0.13 4.23 0.59
N PRO A 120 0.56 4.62 -0.50
CA PRO A 120 0.79 3.72 -1.64
C PRO A 120 1.46 2.39 -1.28
N GLY A 121 2.37 2.36 -0.31
CA GLY A 121 3.02 1.13 0.14
C GLY A 121 2.10 0.23 0.96
N VAL A 122 1.32 0.81 1.87
CA VAL A 122 0.34 0.09 2.69
C VAL A 122 -0.81 -0.44 1.84
N ARG A 123 -1.22 0.29 0.79
CA ARG A 123 -2.16 -0.17 -0.22
C ARG A 123 -1.64 -1.41 -0.94
N ALA A 124 -0.37 -1.41 -1.35
CA ALA A 124 0.28 -2.56 -1.97
C ALA A 124 0.36 -3.76 -0.99
N LEU A 125 0.68 -3.50 0.29
CA LEU A 125 0.66 -4.51 1.34
C LEU A 125 -0.73 -5.14 1.50
N ALA A 126 -1.78 -4.32 1.60
CA ALA A 126 -3.16 -4.78 1.73
C ALA A 126 -3.57 -5.66 0.53
N ALA A 127 -3.24 -5.25 -0.69
CA ALA A 127 -3.50 -6.02 -1.90
C ALA A 127 -2.76 -7.37 -1.89
N ASN A 128 -1.49 -7.40 -1.46
CA ASN A 128 -0.71 -8.64 -1.36
C ASN A 128 -1.27 -9.59 -0.28
N LEU A 129 -1.71 -9.05 0.86
CA LEU A 129 -2.36 -9.83 1.91
C LEU A 129 -3.65 -10.49 1.41
N LEU A 130 -4.51 -9.73 0.73
CA LEU A 130 -5.75 -10.27 0.14
C LEU A 130 -5.45 -11.35 -0.91
N LYS A 131 -4.46 -11.12 -1.79
CA LYS A 131 -4.00 -12.13 -2.77
C LYS A 131 -3.50 -13.41 -2.11
N SER A 132 -2.87 -13.31 -0.95
CA SER A 132 -2.41 -14.47 -0.16
C SER A 132 -3.52 -15.16 0.65
N GLY A 133 -4.78 -14.72 0.51
CA GLY A 133 -5.93 -15.29 1.23
C GLY A 133 -6.09 -14.81 2.67
N ARG A 134 -5.35 -13.77 3.10
CA ARG A 134 -5.48 -13.20 4.45
C ARG A 134 -6.65 -12.23 4.49
N SER A 135 -7.37 -12.22 5.61
CA SER A 135 -8.46 -11.26 5.83
C SER A 135 -7.89 -9.90 6.22
N VAL A 136 -8.34 -8.84 5.55
CA VAL A 136 -7.90 -7.46 5.79
C VAL A 136 -9.10 -6.59 6.13
N VAL A 137 -8.96 -5.81 7.20
CA VAL A 137 -9.92 -4.79 7.64
C VAL A 137 -9.27 -3.42 7.48
N LEU A 138 -9.92 -2.52 6.75
CA LEU A 138 -9.43 -1.16 6.51
C LEU A 138 -10.25 -0.16 7.34
N LEU A 139 -9.56 0.72 8.06
CA LEU A 139 -10.12 1.91 8.70
C LEU A 139 -9.68 3.13 7.89
N ALA A 140 -10.57 3.65 7.04
CA ALA A 140 -10.27 4.75 6.13
C ALA A 140 -11.51 5.63 5.92
N PRO A 141 -11.35 6.95 5.65
CA PRO A 141 -12.48 7.85 5.41
C PRO A 141 -13.24 7.55 4.11
N GLU A 142 -12.57 6.95 3.12
CA GLU A 142 -13.18 6.62 1.85
C GLU A 142 -12.90 5.16 1.50
N PRO A 143 -13.89 4.43 0.94
CA PRO A 143 -13.68 3.07 0.49
C PRO A 143 -12.76 3.03 -0.72
N ASP A 144 -11.63 2.35 -0.58
CA ASP A 144 -10.80 1.97 -1.73
C ASP A 144 -11.55 0.89 -2.52
N GLU A 145 -12.10 1.26 -3.67
CA GLU A 145 -12.92 0.38 -4.52
C GLU A 145 -12.14 -0.88 -4.93
N ASP A 146 -10.84 -0.74 -5.24
CA ASP A 146 -10.00 -1.86 -5.68
C ASP A 146 -9.78 -2.86 -4.55
N LEU A 147 -9.46 -2.39 -3.34
CA LEU A 147 -9.28 -3.26 -2.17
C LEU A 147 -10.61 -3.87 -1.70
N SER A 148 -11.70 -3.12 -1.78
CA SER A 148 -13.04 -3.60 -1.46
C SER A 148 -13.48 -4.70 -2.42
N ALA A 149 -13.23 -4.52 -3.73
CA ALA A 149 -13.47 -5.53 -4.74
C ALA A 149 -12.60 -6.78 -4.54
N ALA A 150 -11.36 -6.59 -4.06
CA ALA A 150 -10.46 -7.69 -3.69
C ALA A 150 -10.83 -8.40 -2.37
N GLY A 151 -11.82 -7.90 -1.63
CA GLY A 151 -12.39 -8.58 -0.45
C GLY A 151 -12.05 -7.96 0.91
N ALA A 152 -11.40 -6.79 0.95
CA ALA A 152 -11.23 -6.05 2.20
C ALA A 152 -12.57 -5.63 2.80
N VAL A 153 -12.66 -5.60 4.13
CA VAL A 153 -13.79 -4.98 4.83
C VAL A 153 -13.40 -3.56 5.20
N VAL A 154 -14.12 -2.57 4.69
CA VAL A 154 -13.85 -1.16 4.96
C VAL A 154 -14.83 -0.59 5.97
N PHE A 155 -14.30 0.05 7.02
CA PHE A 155 -15.02 0.91 7.92
C PHE A 155 -14.69 2.37 7.58
N ASP A 156 -15.74 3.15 7.33
CA ASP A 156 -15.65 4.58 7.09
C ASP A 156 -15.30 5.30 8.40
N ARG A 157 -14.01 5.60 8.58
CA ARG A 157 -13.45 6.32 9.73
C ARG A 157 -12.20 7.10 9.31
N ALA A 158 -12.30 8.43 9.36
CA ALA A 158 -11.18 9.34 9.08
C ALA A 158 -10.09 9.29 10.17
N ALA A 159 -10.51 9.30 11.43
CA ALA A 159 -9.63 9.19 12.60
C ALA A 159 -10.12 8.00 13.44
N PRO A 160 -9.40 6.87 13.45
CA PRO A 160 -9.84 5.68 14.16
C PRO A 160 -9.68 5.90 15.67
N ASP A 161 -10.79 5.89 16.38
CA ASP A 161 -10.85 5.90 17.84
C ASP A 161 -10.83 4.47 18.41
N GLU A 162 -10.79 4.36 19.74
CA GLU A 162 -10.83 3.07 20.44
C GLU A 162 -12.05 2.23 20.04
N ALA A 163 -13.20 2.88 19.82
CA ALA A 163 -14.44 2.22 19.43
C ALA A 163 -14.34 1.62 18.01
N ALA A 164 -13.73 2.33 17.06
CA ALA A 164 -13.50 1.84 15.71
C ALA A 164 -12.58 0.59 15.71
N PHE A 165 -11.48 0.63 16.46
CA PHE A 165 -10.60 -0.53 16.61
C PHE A 165 -11.29 -1.71 17.30
N SER A 166 -12.11 -1.44 18.32
CA SER A 166 -12.90 -2.48 19.00
C SER A 166 -13.91 -3.13 18.06
N LEU A 167 -14.62 -2.34 17.24
CA LEU A 167 -15.58 -2.82 16.24
C LEU A 167 -14.89 -3.63 15.13
N ALA A 168 -13.68 -3.21 14.74
CA ALA A 168 -12.83 -3.94 13.81
C ALA A 168 -12.19 -5.21 14.41
N GLY A 169 -12.44 -5.51 15.69
CA GLY A 169 -11.95 -6.71 16.35
C GLY A 169 -10.47 -6.66 16.71
N ALA A 170 -9.95 -5.50 17.13
CA ALA A 170 -8.52 -5.32 17.46
C ALA A 170 -7.96 -6.38 18.42
N GLY A 171 -8.71 -6.78 19.45
CA GLY A 171 -8.28 -7.83 20.39
C GLY A 171 -8.11 -9.23 19.78
N ARG A 172 -8.67 -9.49 18.59
CA ARG A 172 -8.58 -10.75 17.84
C ARG A 172 -7.69 -10.65 16.59
N ALA A 173 -7.21 -9.45 16.27
CA ALA A 173 -6.38 -9.23 15.10
C ALA A 173 -5.03 -9.92 15.28
N ALA A 174 -4.47 -10.47 14.21
CA ALA A 174 -3.09 -10.92 14.23
C ALA A 174 -2.13 -9.71 14.30
N LYS A 175 -2.41 -8.69 13.48
CA LYS A 175 -1.59 -7.48 13.36
C LYS A 175 -2.47 -6.25 13.09
N ILE A 176 -2.05 -5.10 13.58
CA ILE A 176 -2.63 -3.78 13.32
C ILE A 176 -1.54 -2.92 12.70
N VAL A 177 -1.74 -2.42 11.48
CA VAL A 177 -0.79 -1.57 10.75
C VAL A 177 -1.32 -0.15 10.70
N ILE A 178 -0.53 0.80 11.18
CA ILE A 178 -0.89 2.21 11.32
C ILE A 178 0.16 3.02 10.56
N ALA A 179 -0.22 3.54 9.40
CA ALA A 179 0.76 4.13 8.48
C ALA A 179 0.19 5.24 7.60
N SER A 180 -0.43 6.24 8.21
CA SER A 180 -0.77 7.50 7.55
C SER A 180 0.48 8.36 7.28
N GLU A 181 0.32 9.42 6.49
CA GLU A 181 1.38 10.41 6.22
C GLU A 181 1.66 11.34 7.40
N ASN A 182 0.75 11.43 8.36
CA ASN A 182 0.90 12.29 9.53
C ASN A 182 1.32 11.47 10.75
N ASP A 183 2.54 11.71 11.23
CA ASP A 183 3.07 11.02 12.42
C ASP A 183 2.21 11.26 13.66
N ALA A 184 1.58 12.45 13.82
CA ALA A 184 0.69 12.72 14.95
C ALA A 184 -0.57 11.84 14.90
N ALA A 185 -1.20 11.72 13.72
CA ALA A 185 -2.35 10.85 13.53
C ALA A 185 -1.99 9.37 13.73
N ASN A 186 -0.77 8.96 13.37
CA ASN A 186 -0.28 7.61 13.63
C ASN A 186 -0.11 7.33 15.12
N LEU A 187 0.38 8.31 15.89
CA LEU A 187 0.52 8.20 17.35
C LEU A 187 -0.85 8.11 18.04
N ASP A 188 -1.82 8.94 17.63
CA ASP A 188 -3.17 8.91 18.17
C ASP A 188 -3.88 7.58 17.87
N ALA A 189 -3.80 7.11 16.62
CA ALA A 189 -4.35 5.82 16.21
C ALA A 189 -3.67 4.66 16.93
N MET A 190 -2.36 4.75 17.19
CA MET A 190 -1.60 3.75 17.95
C MET A 190 -2.12 3.67 19.38
N ALA A 191 -2.27 4.82 20.07
CA ALA A 191 -2.83 4.84 21.42
C ALA A 191 -4.26 4.27 21.48
N ALA A 192 -5.10 4.60 20.50
CA ALA A 192 -6.45 4.07 20.38
C ALA A 192 -6.48 2.55 20.13
N ALA A 193 -5.59 2.03 19.29
CA ALA A 193 -5.47 0.60 19.03
C ALA A 193 -5.01 -0.15 20.28
N GLU A 194 -4.04 0.38 21.02
CA GLU A 194 -3.55 -0.21 22.27
C GLU A 194 -4.65 -0.27 23.33
N ALA A 195 -5.37 0.82 23.53
CA ALA A 195 -6.52 0.88 24.44
C ALA A 195 -7.57 -0.19 24.07
N ALA A 196 -7.89 -0.34 22.79
CA ALA A 196 -8.85 -1.33 22.31
C ALA A 196 -8.37 -2.78 22.53
N VAL A 197 -7.08 -3.06 22.31
CA VAL A 197 -6.49 -4.39 22.56
C VAL A 197 -6.48 -4.71 24.05
N ILE A 198 -6.03 -3.78 24.89
CA ILE A 198 -5.96 -3.97 26.35
C ILE A 198 -7.36 -4.19 26.92
N LYS A 199 -8.33 -3.36 26.54
CA LYS A 199 -9.73 -3.45 27.00
C LYS A 199 -10.40 -4.77 26.59
N SER A 200 -10.01 -5.36 25.46
CA SER A 200 -10.57 -6.63 25.02
C SER A 200 -10.29 -7.77 26.00
N GLY A 201 -9.22 -7.68 26.80
CA GLY A 201 -8.87 -8.66 27.83
C GLY A 201 -8.61 -10.08 27.31
N GLN A 202 -8.49 -10.27 26.00
CA GLN A 202 -8.33 -11.60 25.42
C GLN A 202 -6.92 -12.14 25.70
N SER A 203 -6.85 -13.32 26.30
CA SER A 203 -5.62 -13.92 26.85
C SER A 203 -4.97 -14.97 25.94
N GLY A 204 -5.39 -15.07 24.66
CA GLY A 204 -4.98 -16.19 23.79
C GLY A 204 -3.94 -15.88 22.71
N SER A 205 -3.82 -14.63 22.26
CA SER A 205 -2.92 -14.24 21.17
C SER A 205 -2.34 -12.86 21.40
N VAL A 206 -1.02 -12.73 21.20
CA VAL A 206 -0.34 -11.44 21.22
C VAL A 206 -0.70 -10.69 19.94
N VAL A 207 -1.37 -9.55 20.09
CA VAL A 207 -1.68 -8.64 18.98
C VAL A 207 -0.46 -7.76 18.76
N GLU A 208 0.01 -7.68 17.52
CA GLU A 208 1.08 -6.76 17.17
C GLU A 208 0.55 -5.48 16.54
N VAL A 209 0.95 -4.33 17.09
CA VAL A 209 0.68 -3.00 16.55
C VAL A 209 1.94 -2.44 15.92
N LEU A 210 1.88 -2.20 14.61
CA LEU A 210 2.94 -1.61 13.78
C LEU A 210 2.60 -0.16 13.48
N ALA A 211 3.35 0.79 14.04
CA ALA A 211 3.09 2.21 13.87
C ALA A 211 4.23 2.92 13.12
N ARG A 212 3.91 3.56 11.99
CA ARG A 212 4.85 4.35 11.19
C ARG A 212 5.13 5.69 11.86
N ILE A 213 6.41 5.97 12.07
CA ILE A 213 6.92 7.29 12.45
C ILE A 213 8.02 7.68 11.46
N SER A 214 7.73 8.69 10.65
CA SER A 214 8.57 9.14 9.55
C SER A 214 9.71 10.05 10.01
N ASP A 215 9.48 10.84 11.06
CA ASP A 215 10.47 11.75 11.63
C ASP A 215 11.50 11.00 12.52
N PRO A 216 12.80 10.98 12.16
CA PRO A 216 13.79 10.20 12.90
C PRO A 216 14.02 10.67 14.35
N PRO A 217 14.06 11.99 14.68
CA PRO A 217 14.09 12.46 16.06
C PRO A 217 12.91 11.95 16.89
N LEU A 218 11.68 12.10 16.38
CA LEU A 218 10.47 11.60 17.04
C LEU A 218 10.52 10.08 17.22
N TYR A 219 10.89 9.33 16.19
CA TYR A 219 11.04 7.87 16.25
C TYR A 219 12.01 7.46 17.37
N ARG A 220 13.18 8.11 17.48
CA ARG A 220 14.17 7.79 18.52
C ARG A 220 13.62 8.05 19.92
N ARG A 221 12.93 9.18 20.11
CA ARG A 221 12.33 9.53 21.40
C ARG A 221 11.25 8.54 21.81
N MET A 222 10.32 8.23 20.89
CA MET A 222 9.24 7.27 21.12
C MET A 222 9.78 5.85 21.33
N ALA A 223 10.80 5.43 20.58
CA ALA A 223 11.42 4.12 20.76
C ALA A 223 12.11 3.99 22.12
N ALA A 224 12.75 5.06 22.62
CA ALA A 224 13.35 5.08 23.95
C ALA A 224 12.28 5.03 25.05
N GLU A 225 11.21 5.81 24.92
CA GLU A 225 10.09 5.82 25.86
C GLU A 225 9.40 4.44 25.92
N ARG A 226 9.17 3.81 24.77
CA ARG A 226 8.58 2.47 24.66
C ARG A 226 9.39 1.38 25.34
N ARG A 227 10.73 1.48 25.35
CA ARG A 227 11.58 0.52 26.09
C ARG A 227 11.38 0.58 27.60
N ASN A 228 10.94 1.73 28.11
CA ASN A 228 10.70 1.95 29.54
C ASN A 228 9.26 1.63 29.96
N LEU A 229 8.33 1.43 29.00
CA LEU A 229 6.95 1.08 29.29
C LEU A 229 6.84 -0.41 29.64
N ALA A 230 6.02 -0.72 30.65
CA ALA A 230 5.72 -2.11 31.01
C ALA A 230 5.02 -2.81 29.84
N ALA A 231 5.53 -3.99 29.47
CA ALA A 231 4.94 -4.80 28.41
C ALA A 231 3.57 -5.31 28.85
N ALA A 232 2.53 -5.02 28.06
CA ALA A 232 1.24 -5.68 28.20
C ALA A 232 1.35 -7.12 27.67
N PRO A 233 0.82 -8.14 28.39
CA PRO A 233 1.09 -9.55 28.08
C PRO A 233 0.52 -10.01 26.74
N ASN A 234 -0.50 -9.33 26.21
CA ASN A 234 -1.20 -9.67 24.97
C ASN A 234 -0.99 -8.63 23.85
N LEU A 235 -0.02 -7.72 24.00
CA LEU A 235 0.18 -6.62 23.07
C LEU A 235 1.68 -6.38 22.86
N ARG A 236 2.09 -6.37 21.59
CA ARG A 236 3.42 -5.96 21.15
C ARG A 236 3.31 -4.72 20.29
N VAL A 237 4.04 -3.67 20.63
CA VAL A 237 4.04 -2.42 19.86
C VAL A 237 5.41 -2.24 19.21
N THR A 238 5.42 -2.15 17.89
CA THR A 238 6.60 -2.04 17.07
C THR A 238 6.53 -0.75 16.28
N LEU A 239 7.45 0.17 16.55
CA LEU A 239 7.58 1.40 15.78
C LEU A 239 8.36 1.12 14.49
N LEU A 240 7.88 1.67 13.38
CA LEU A 240 8.49 1.52 12.07
C LEU A 240 8.92 2.88 11.55
N ASN A 241 10.14 2.93 11.01
CA ASN A 241 10.59 4.08 10.23
C ASN A 241 11.05 3.58 8.86
N GLU A 242 10.39 4.06 7.83
CA GLU A 242 10.61 3.60 6.45
C GLU A 242 12.03 3.85 5.97
N LYS A 243 12.68 4.92 6.44
CA LYS A 243 14.07 5.23 6.08
C LYS A 243 15.02 4.17 6.64
N TYR A 244 14.82 3.77 7.89
CA TYR A 244 15.62 2.70 8.51
C TYR A 244 15.33 1.34 7.88
N LEU A 245 14.07 1.04 7.54
CA LEU A 245 13.73 -0.23 6.87
C LEU A 245 14.34 -0.31 5.47
N ALA A 246 14.28 0.77 4.69
CA ALA A 246 14.91 0.84 3.37
C ALA A 246 16.43 0.63 3.47
N LEU A 247 17.09 1.24 4.46
CA LEU A 247 18.51 1.04 4.69
C LEU A 247 18.82 -0.39 5.13
N ARG A 248 18.07 -0.95 6.08
CA ARG A 248 18.23 -2.33 6.51
C ARG A 248 18.14 -3.30 5.34
N LYS A 249 17.19 -3.10 4.43
CA LYS A 249 17.07 -3.90 3.19
C LYS A 249 18.32 -3.80 2.32
N VAL A 250 18.87 -2.60 2.12
CA VAL A 250 20.12 -2.40 1.37
C VAL A 250 21.29 -3.15 2.02
N PHE A 251 21.50 -2.96 3.33
CA PHE A 251 22.62 -3.59 4.05
C PHE A 251 22.48 -5.11 4.16
N ASN A 252 21.26 -5.63 4.31
CA ASN A 252 21.02 -7.08 4.34
C ASN A 252 21.24 -7.75 2.98
N THR A 253 21.04 -7.01 1.89
CA THR A 253 21.20 -7.53 0.52
C THR A 253 22.61 -7.30 -0.04
N HIS A 254 23.40 -6.42 0.57
CA HIS A 254 24.73 -6.05 0.10
C HIS A 254 25.75 -6.14 1.25
N PRO A 255 26.47 -7.27 1.37
CA PRO A 255 27.54 -7.41 2.35
C PRO A 255 28.76 -6.58 1.93
N PHE A 256 28.81 -5.33 2.42
CA PHE A 256 29.87 -4.38 2.05
C PHE A 256 31.29 -4.82 2.44
N GLU A 257 31.41 -5.72 3.43
CA GLU A 257 32.68 -6.35 3.82
C GLU A 257 33.26 -7.19 2.69
N LEU A 258 32.41 -8.03 2.09
CA LEU A 258 32.82 -8.88 0.98
C LEU A 258 33.18 -8.02 -0.24
N ALA A 259 32.42 -6.94 -0.48
CA ALA A 259 32.74 -5.99 -1.54
C ALA A 259 34.12 -5.33 -1.31
N ALA A 260 34.41 -4.88 -0.08
CA ALA A 260 35.70 -4.29 0.25
C ALA A 260 36.86 -5.28 0.02
N ALA A 261 36.71 -6.52 0.51
CA ALA A 261 37.70 -7.58 0.34
C ALA A 261 37.97 -7.93 -1.13
N VAL A 262 36.91 -8.02 -1.95
CA VAL A 262 37.03 -8.29 -3.40
C VAL A 262 37.80 -7.17 -4.12
N HIS A 263 37.66 -5.94 -3.67
CA HIS A 263 38.39 -4.79 -4.20
C HIS A 263 39.77 -4.57 -3.55
N GLY A 264 40.23 -5.50 -2.71
CA GLY A 264 41.53 -5.41 -2.03
C GLY A 264 41.62 -4.28 -1.01
N ALA A 265 40.48 -3.74 -0.56
CA ALA A 265 40.43 -2.74 0.49
C ALA A 265 40.46 -3.42 1.86
N GLU A 266 41.34 -2.94 2.75
CA GLU A 266 41.45 -3.47 4.13
C GLU A 266 40.20 -3.19 4.97
N ARG A 267 39.46 -2.13 4.62
CA ARG A 267 38.24 -1.71 5.31
C ARG A 267 37.25 -1.10 4.32
N PRO A 268 35.95 -1.22 4.56
CA PRO A 268 34.95 -0.57 3.73
C PRO A 268 34.99 0.94 3.90
N HIS A 269 34.79 1.61 2.78
CA HIS A 269 34.68 3.05 2.70
C HIS A 269 33.34 3.44 2.09
N PHE A 270 32.57 4.19 2.85
CA PHE A 270 31.27 4.70 2.44
C PHE A 270 31.38 6.17 2.04
N LEU A 271 31.02 6.47 0.80
CA LEU A 271 30.81 7.84 0.33
C LEU A 271 29.34 8.22 0.50
N CYS A 272 29.02 9.34 1.14
CA CYS A 272 27.67 9.85 1.28
C CYS A 272 27.57 11.24 0.64
N ILE A 273 26.77 11.37 -0.42
CA ILE A 273 26.50 12.63 -1.10
C ILE A 273 25.13 13.15 -0.65
N GLY A 274 25.13 14.28 0.04
CA GLY A 274 23.96 14.87 0.67
C GLY A 274 23.81 14.45 2.13
N PHE A 275 23.98 15.39 3.05
CA PHE A 275 23.95 15.19 4.50
C PHE A 275 22.74 15.85 5.18
N GLY A 276 21.58 15.77 4.52
CA GLY A 276 20.30 16.08 5.14
C GLY A 276 19.82 14.99 6.12
N ARG A 277 18.52 14.98 6.45
CA ARG A 277 17.93 13.98 7.37
C ARG A 277 18.17 12.53 6.94
N MET A 278 18.19 12.25 5.64
CA MET A 278 18.45 10.89 5.13
C MET A 278 19.93 10.54 5.18
N GLY A 279 20.83 11.42 4.73
CA GLY A 279 22.28 11.22 4.84
C GLY A 279 22.72 10.95 6.27
N ALA A 280 22.24 11.76 7.23
CA ALA A 280 22.47 11.51 8.64
C ALA A 280 21.93 10.15 9.12
N SER A 281 20.77 9.72 8.61
CA SER A 281 20.19 8.40 8.94
C SER A 281 21.02 7.25 8.34
N ILE A 282 21.61 7.43 7.16
CA ILE A 282 22.52 6.48 6.51
C ILE A 282 23.77 6.29 7.36
N VAL A 283 24.42 7.40 7.73
CA VAL A 283 25.63 7.36 8.57
C VAL A 283 25.33 6.72 9.91
N LEU A 284 24.23 7.09 10.58
CA LEU A 284 23.83 6.44 11.83
C LEU A 284 23.51 4.96 11.66
N HIS A 285 23.00 4.54 10.50
CA HIS A 285 22.75 3.13 10.24
C HIS A 285 24.07 2.38 10.06
N ILE A 286 24.99 2.90 9.24
CA ILE A 286 26.35 2.38 9.08
C ILE A 286 26.99 2.20 10.46
N LEU A 287 27.06 3.25 11.29
CA LEU A 287 27.67 3.18 12.61
C LEU A 287 27.07 2.12 13.55
N LYS A 288 25.82 1.70 13.31
CA LYS A 288 25.12 0.71 14.14
C LYS A 288 25.18 -0.71 13.60
N THR A 289 25.26 -0.89 12.29
CA THR A 289 25.21 -2.20 11.63
C THR A 289 26.58 -2.70 11.23
N CYS A 290 27.50 -1.78 10.93
CA CYS A 290 28.87 -2.09 10.61
C CYS A 290 29.66 -2.30 11.90
N VAL A 291 29.69 -3.53 12.41
CA VAL A 291 30.53 -3.92 13.54
C VAL A 291 31.91 -4.31 13.01
N TYR A 292 32.89 -3.41 13.13
CA TYR A 292 34.26 -3.65 12.67
C TYR A 292 35.22 -3.71 13.84
N ASP A 293 36.40 -4.27 13.58
CA ASP A 293 37.52 -4.23 14.51
C ASP A 293 37.80 -2.75 14.88
N PRO A 294 37.76 -2.39 16.18
CA PRO A 294 38.12 -1.05 16.64
C PRO A 294 39.49 -0.57 16.15
N ALA A 295 40.41 -1.49 15.81
CA ALA A 295 41.71 -1.15 15.24
C ALA A 295 41.64 -0.68 13.78
N THR A 296 40.59 -1.04 13.04
CA THR A 296 40.35 -0.65 11.64
C THR A 296 38.92 -0.14 11.47
N PRO A 297 38.61 1.06 12.01
CA PRO A 297 37.26 1.61 11.96
C PRO A 297 36.82 1.85 10.52
N VAL A 298 35.51 1.74 10.25
CA VAL A 298 34.97 2.04 8.92
C VAL A 298 35.23 3.48 8.53
N MET A 299 35.48 3.72 7.25
CA MET A 299 35.70 5.07 6.76
C MET A 299 34.41 5.61 6.15
N ILE A 300 34.04 6.84 6.50
CA ILE A 300 32.84 7.50 6.00
C ILE A 300 33.22 8.89 5.50
N THR A 301 33.06 9.13 4.21
CA THR A 301 33.26 10.46 3.61
C THR A 301 31.92 11.05 3.25
N ILE A 302 31.67 12.26 3.71
CA ILE A 302 30.41 12.97 3.53
C ILE A 302 30.67 14.22 2.70
N ILE A 303 29.96 14.37 1.60
CA ILE A 303 30.01 15.57 0.76
C ILE A 303 28.64 16.26 0.82
N ASP A 304 28.62 17.50 1.27
CA ASP A 304 27.40 18.32 1.34
C ASP A 304 27.73 19.81 1.20
N GLN A 305 26.75 20.63 0.80
CA GLN A 305 26.94 22.08 0.68
C GLN A 305 27.11 22.76 2.04
N GLY A 306 26.57 22.18 3.12
CA GLY A 306 26.74 22.68 4.49
C GLY A 306 27.42 21.65 5.40
N ALA A 307 28.41 20.93 4.86
CA ALA A 307 29.01 19.78 5.53
C ALA A 307 29.65 20.14 6.87
N ASP A 308 30.28 21.32 7.01
CA ASP A 308 30.96 21.69 8.25
C ASP A 308 29.96 21.93 9.38
N ALA A 309 28.94 22.75 9.12
CA ALA A 309 27.89 23.04 10.09
C ALA A 309 27.08 21.80 10.46
N ALA A 310 26.70 20.99 9.46
CA ALA A 310 25.96 19.76 9.69
C ALA A 310 26.81 18.69 10.40
N GLY A 311 28.12 18.64 10.11
CA GLY A 311 29.07 17.75 10.75
C GLY A 311 29.35 18.12 12.21
N ALA A 312 29.43 19.40 12.54
CA ALA A 312 29.49 19.88 13.93
C ALA A 312 28.24 19.45 14.70
N ALA A 313 27.05 19.77 14.18
CA ALA A 313 25.78 19.39 14.81
C ALA A 313 25.62 17.87 14.96
N PHE A 314 26.10 17.09 13.99
CA PHE A 314 26.07 15.63 14.06
C PHE A 314 26.97 15.07 15.17
N ARG A 315 28.18 15.62 15.32
CA ARG A 315 29.12 15.22 16.36
C ARG A 315 28.63 15.61 17.75
N ASP A 316 28.04 16.79 17.89
CA ASP A 316 27.42 17.21 19.16
C ASP A 316 26.27 16.28 19.56
N ALA A 317 25.44 15.88 18.60
CA ALA A 317 24.33 14.96 18.85
C ALA A 317 24.76 13.50 19.04
N ASN A 318 25.94 13.12 18.56
CA ASN A 318 26.46 11.75 18.63
C ASN A 318 27.97 11.76 18.98
N PRO A 319 28.37 12.11 20.21
CA PRO A 319 29.78 12.25 20.58
C PRO A 319 30.59 10.96 20.39
N TRP A 320 29.92 9.82 20.49
CA TRP A 320 30.49 8.48 20.32
C TRP A 320 30.79 8.10 18.86
N ALA A 321 30.35 8.89 17.85
CA ALA A 321 30.43 8.47 16.45
C ALA A 321 31.88 8.25 15.95
N ASN A 322 32.82 9.08 16.42
CA ASN A 322 34.23 8.97 16.02
C ASN A 322 34.93 7.77 16.69
N ASP A 323 34.34 7.16 17.72
CA ASP A 323 34.90 5.98 18.36
C ASP A 323 34.72 4.71 17.50
N PHE A 324 33.81 4.76 16.51
CA PHE A 324 33.45 3.62 15.65
C PHE A 324 33.81 3.81 14.17
N ALA A 325 34.04 5.05 13.72
CA ALA A 325 34.31 5.35 12.32
C ALA A 325 35.21 6.58 12.14
N ASP A 326 36.01 6.55 11.08
CA ASP A 326 36.72 7.71 10.57
C ASP A 326 35.77 8.52 9.68
N ILE A 327 35.20 9.60 10.24
CA ILE A 327 34.20 10.42 9.55
C ILE A 327 34.83 11.73 9.03
N THR A 328 34.89 11.88 7.71
CA THR A 328 35.36 13.09 7.03
C THR A 328 34.19 13.85 6.41
N PHE A 329 34.11 15.14 6.68
CA PHE A 329 33.14 16.05 6.06
C PHE A 329 33.87 16.92 5.03
N ILE A 330 33.29 17.06 3.84
CA ILE A 330 33.81 17.86 2.74
C ILE A 330 32.72 18.81 2.30
N GLU A 331 32.91 20.09 2.60
CA GLU A 331 32.00 21.14 2.17
C GLU A 331 32.20 21.43 0.69
N ALA A 332 31.17 21.18 -0.11
CA ALA A 332 31.22 21.44 -1.54
C ALA A 332 29.84 21.67 -2.16
N ALA A 333 29.79 22.54 -3.17
CA ALA A 333 28.59 22.74 -3.95
C ALA A 333 28.26 21.48 -4.78
N LEU A 334 27.09 20.90 -4.51
CA LEU A 334 26.62 19.69 -5.17
C LEU A 334 25.85 19.94 -6.46
N ALA A 335 25.91 21.16 -7.00
CA ALA A 335 25.29 21.55 -8.27
C ALA A 335 26.35 22.10 -9.23
N SER A 336 26.14 21.86 -10.53
CA SER A 336 26.99 22.36 -11.62
C SER A 336 28.47 21.95 -11.48
N ASN A 337 29.41 22.79 -11.95
CA ASN A 337 30.85 22.53 -11.95
C ASN A 337 31.47 22.30 -10.55
N GLY A 338 30.74 22.58 -9.46
CA GLY A 338 31.22 22.36 -8.09
C GLY A 338 31.39 20.87 -7.75
N GLN A 339 30.65 19.98 -8.42
CA GLN A 339 30.69 18.54 -8.17
C GLN A 339 32.04 17.91 -8.50
N GLU A 340 32.66 18.30 -9.62
CA GLU A 340 33.94 17.73 -10.05
C GLU A 340 35.08 18.09 -9.08
N THR A 341 35.11 19.32 -8.60
CA THR A 341 36.05 19.76 -7.56
C THR A 341 35.82 19.02 -6.24
N ALA A 342 34.55 18.77 -5.88
CA ALA A 342 34.20 18.01 -4.69
C ALA A 342 34.72 16.58 -4.77
N PHE A 343 34.51 15.90 -5.90
CA PHE A 343 34.98 14.54 -6.12
C PHE A 343 36.51 14.48 -6.15
N ASN A 344 37.16 15.40 -6.86
CA ASN A 344 38.63 15.47 -6.85
C ASN A 344 39.19 15.60 -5.43
N THR A 345 38.60 16.49 -4.61
CA THR A 345 39.00 16.66 -3.21
C THR A 345 38.79 15.37 -2.41
N ALA A 346 37.60 14.77 -2.50
CA ALA A 346 37.27 13.55 -1.76
C ALA A 346 38.20 12.38 -2.10
N PHE A 347 38.39 12.12 -3.40
CA PHE A 347 39.19 11.01 -3.90
C PHE A 347 40.72 11.27 -3.86
N ALA A 348 41.14 12.50 -3.56
CA ALA A 348 42.54 12.83 -3.25
C ALA A 348 42.85 12.62 -1.76
N GLN A 349 41.88 12.89 -0.88
CA GLN A 349 42.06 12.80 0.57
C GLN A 349 41.78 11.40 1.13
N THR A 350 41.05 10.57 0.39
CA THR A 350 40.59 9.27 0.88
C THR A 350 40.77 8.16 -0.17
N PRO A 351 40.94 6.90 0.27
CA PRO A 351 40.89 5.73 -0.61
C PRO A 351 39.63 5.70 -1.49
N PRO A 352 39.61 4.86 -2.54
CA PRO A 352 38.39 4.64 -3.32
C PRO A 352 37.26 4.07 -2.44
N PRO A 353 36.04 4.63 -2.52
CA PRO A 353 34.89 4.11 -1.80
C PRO A 353 34.51 2.72 -2.31
N THR A 354 34.01 1.89 -1.40
CA THR A 354 33.40 0.59 -1.71
C THR A 354 31.93 0.77 -2.11
N ALA A 355 31.25 1.73 -1.47
CA ALA A 355 29.86 2.06 -1.76
C ALA A 355 29.63 3.57 -1.69
N ALA A 356 28.75 4.08 -2.55
CA ALA A 356 28.34 5.47 -2.57
C ALA A 356 26.82 5.57 -2.35
N PHE A 357 26.40 6.36 -1.38
CA PHE A 357 25.00 6.68 -1.11
C PHE A 357 24.70 8.11 -1.54
N ILE A 358 23.66 8.32 -2.35
CA ILE A 358 23.26 9.63 -2.85
C ILE A 358 21.86 9.94 -2.32
N ALA A 359 21.76 10.96 -1.46
CA ALA A 359 20.56 11.24 -0.68
C ALA A 359 20.24 12.73 -0.60
N LEU A 360 20.09 13.39 -1.74
CA LEU A 360 19.80 14.82 -1.82
C LEU A 360 18.32 15.16 -1.55
N GLY A 361 18.04 16.46 -1.53
CA GLY A 361 16.73 17.03 -1.20
C GLY A 361 15.64 16.65 -2.20
N ASP A 362 16.00 16.48 -3.47
CA ASP A 362 15.11 16.13 -4.56
C ASP A 362 15.70 15.01 -5.44
N ASP A 363 14.83 14.30 -6.15
CA ASP A 363 15.20 13.12 -6.93
C ASP A 363 16.00 13.51 -8.18
N GLU A 364 15.80 14.72 -8.72
CA GLU A 364 16.51 15.23 -9.92
C GLU A 364 17.98 15.55 -9.60
N ALA A 365 18.24 16.29 -8.52
CA ALA A 365 19.58 16.56 -8.04
C ALA A 365 20.31 15.28 -7.64
N SER A 366 19.60 14.32 -7.02
CA SER A 366 20.17 13.02 -6.68
C SER A 366 20.60 12.25 -7.94
N LEU A 367 19.78 12.26 -8.99
CA LEU A 367 20.11 11.65 -10.28
C LEU A 367 21.28 12.36 -10.97
N ALA A 368 21.28 13.70 -11.00
CA ALA A 368 22.36 14.49 -11.59
C ALA A 368 23.70 14.23 -10.88
N ALA A 369 23.71 14.18 -9.55
CA ALA A 369 24.90 13.83 -8.77
C ALA A 369 25.38 12.40 -9.04
N CYS A 370 24.45 11.45 -9.24
CA CYS A 370 24.77 10.08 -9.64
C CYS A 370 25.45 10.02 -11.00
N MET A 371 24.94 10.77 -11.99
CA MET A 371 25.55 10.89 -13.32
C MET A 371 26.94 11.49 -13.24
N ALA A 372 27.08 12.62 -12.54
CA ALA A 372 28.37 13.29 -12.39
C ALA A 372 29.42 12.41 -11.69
N LEU A 373 29.04 11.67 -10.64
CA LEU A 373 29.95 10.73 -9.96
C LEU A 373 30.40 9.61 -10.91
N THR A 374 29.46 9.04 -11.67
CA THR A 374 29.76 7.95 -12.60
C THR A 374 30.67 8.43 -13.73
N ASP A 375 30.39 9.59 -14.31
CA ASP A 375 31.21 10.20 -15.37
C ASP A 375 32.60 10.56 -14.86
N PHE A 376 32.70 11.04 -13.62
CA PHE A 376 33.99 11.31 -12.97
C PHE A 376 34.83 10.04 -12.81
N LEU A 377 34.22 8.96 -12.29
CA LEU A 377 34.91 7.69 -12.06
C LEU A 377 35.38 7.06 -13.37
N LYS A 378 34.55 7.12 -14.43
CA LYS A 378 34.91 6.65 -15.77
C LYS A 378 36.08 7.44 -16.37
N ARG A 379 36.01 8.78 -16.34
CA ARG A 379 37.07 9.65 -16.87
C ARG A 379 38.40 9.50 -16.12
N SER A 380 38.35 9.19 -14.83
CA SER A 380 39.53 9.02 -13.98
C SER A 380 40.06 7.58 -13.94
N GLU A 381 39.47 6.65 -14.72
CA GLU A 381 39.83 5.22 -14.75
C GLU A 381 39.82 4.57 -13.36
N ARG A 382 38.90 5.00 -12.49
CA ARG A 382 38.77 4.48 -11.12
C ARG A 382 37.71 3.38 -11.05
N ALA A 383 37.87 2.50 -10.07
CA ALA A 383 36.88 1.47 -9.76
C ALA A 383 35.52 2.12 -9.42
N ILE A 384 34.44 1.58 -9.99
CA ILE A 384 33.08 2.09 -9.78
C ILE A 384 32.52 1.41 -8.52
N PRO A 385 32.23 2.15 -7.44
CA PRO A 385 31.63 1.61 -6.23
C PRO A 385 30.18 1.23 -6.48
N HIS A 386 29.60 0.36 -5.63
CA HIS A 386 28.14 0.18 -5.60
C HIS A 386 27.46 1.50 -5.26
N VAL A 387 26.62 2.01 -6.17
CA VAL A 387 25.94 3.29 -6.00
C VAL A 387 24.49 3.06 -5.59
N PHE A 388 24.09 3.62 -4.46
CA PHE A 388 22.73 3.58 -3.93
C PHE A 388 22.10 4.97 -4.05
N LEU A 389 21.13 5.08 -4.94
CA LEU A 389 20.40 6.31 -5.22
C LEU A 389 19.08 6.33 -4.44
N ARG A 390 18.90 7.33 -3.59
CA ARG A 390 17.62 7.54 -2.92
C ARG A 390 16.56 8.00 -3.94
N GLN A 391 15.40 7.35 -3.95
CA GLN A 391 14.20 7.82 -4.65
C GLN A 391 13.06 8.06 -3.66
N ARG A 392 12.37 9.21 -3.75
CA ARG A 392 11.22 9.52 -2.90
C ARG A 392 9.92 9.04 -3.51
N ALA A 393 9.74 9.24 -4.82
CA ALA A 393 8.57 8.75 -5.53
C ALA A 393 8.74 7.27 -5.89
N ALA A 394 7.63 6.52 -5.95
CA ALA A 394 7.62 5.19 -6.53
C ALA A 394 8.26 5.27 -7.92
N ALA A 395 9.27 4.43 -8.16
CA ALA A 395 10.20 4.47 -9.27
C ALA A 395 9.55 5.11 -10.50
N ASN A 396 9.97 6.32 -10.88
CA ASN A 396 9.66 6.79 -12.22
C ASN A 396 10.33 5.77 -13.15
N PRO A 397 9.57 4.93 -13.87
CA PRO A 397 10.18 3.87 -14.69
C PRO A 397 11.10 4.47 -15.76
N LEU A 398 10.84 5.72 -16.15
CA LEU A 398 11.70 6.51 -17.02
C LEU A 398 13.06 6.82 -16.40
N GLY A 399 13.18 6.93 -15.07
CA GLY A 399 14.45 7.14 -14.39
C GLY A 399 15.36 5.91 -14.50
N ILE A 400 14.84 4.72 -14.20
CA ILE A 400 15.60 3.47 -14.29
C ILE A 400 15.86 3.08 -15.74
N GLN A 401 14.89 3.25 -16.65
CA GLN A 401 15.10 3.03 -18.09
C GLN A 401 16.11 4.03 -18.67
N ARG A 402 16.01 5.33 -18.38
CA ARG A 402 17.03 6.31 -18.81
C ARG A 402 18.39 6.00 -18.23
N MET A 403 18.49 5.56 -16.98
CA MET A 403 19.76 5.11 -16.41
C MET A 403 20.31 3.92 -17.19
N THR A 404 19.44 2.96 -17.54
CA THR A 404 19.84 1.78 -18.33
C THR A 404 20.33 2.18 -19.73
N GLU A 405 19.66 3.14 -20.36
CA GLU A 405 20.00 3.69 -21.68
C GLU A 405 21.26 4.59 -21.65
N LEU A 406 21.47 5.37 -20.58
CA LEU A 406 22.60 6.31 -20.44
C LEU A 406 23.89 5.61 -20.02
N PHE A 407 23.83 4.56 -19.19
CA PHE A 407 25.02 3.94 -18.62
C PHE A 407 25.40 2.57 -19.22
N GLY A 408 24.58 1.98 -20.09
CA GLY A 408 24.90 0.71 -20.78
C GLY A 408 25.01 -0.50 -19.84
N ALA A 409 25.93 -1.44 -20.08
CA ALA A 409 26.10 -2.64 -19.24
C ALA A 409 26.61 -2.34 -17.81
N ASP A 410 27.14 -1.13 -17.56
CA ASP A 410 27.67 -0.70 -16.25
C ASP A 410 26.56 -0.34 -15.23
N VAL A 411 25.29 -0.37 -15.66
CA VAL A 411 24.11 -0.07 -14.83
C VAL A 411 23.94 -1.06 -13.67
N ALA A 412 24.56 -2.24 -13.75
CA ALA A 412 24.51 -3.27 -12.72
C ALA A 412 24.97 -2.78 -11.33
N VAL A 413 25.68 -1.64 -11.28
CA VAL A 413 26.28 -1.08 -10.08
C VAL A 413 25.37 -0.05 -9.39
N VAL A 414 24.39 0.55 -10.09
CA VAL A 414 23.50 1.56 -9.51
C VAL A 414 22.16 0.95 -9.10
N ARG A 415 21.78 1.16 -7.84
CA ARG A 415 20.56 0.61 -7.22
C ARG A 415 19.75 1.71 -6.57
N THR A 416 18.44 1.66 -6.69
CA THR A 416 17.56 2.62 -6.03
C THR A 416 17.12 2.10 -4.66
N PHE A 417 16.85 3.01 -3.73
CA PHE A 417 16.30 2.66 -2.42
C PHE A 417 15.43 3.79 -1.85
N GLY A 418 14.59 3.45 -0.86
CA GLY A 418 13.81 4.43 -0.10
C GLY A 418 12.41 4.72 -0.64
N ALA A 419 12.02 4.13 -1.77
CA ALA A 419 10.64 4.20 -2.25
C ALA A 419 9.72 3.47 -1.25
N VAL A 420 8.67 4.16 -0.80
CA VAL A 420 7.75 3.66 0.23
C VAL A 420 7.16 2.30 -0.19
N GLN A 421 6.80 2.13 -1.46
CA GLN A 421 6.23 0.88 -1.96
C GLN A 421 7.16 -0.32 -1.77
N ASP A 422 8.46 -0.16 -2.00
CA ASP A 422 9.45 -1.25 -1.91
C ASP A 422 9.70 -1.72 -0.47
N VAL A 423 9.44 -0.85 0.50
CA VAL A 423 9.56 -1.16 1.92
C VAL A 423 8.37 -2.00 2.38
N TRP A 424 7.16 -1.64 1.96
CA TRP A 424 5.93 -2.29 2.43
C TRP A 424 5.50 -3.50 1.58
N ALA A 425 5.86 -3.56 0.29
CA ALA A 425 5.36 -4.58 -0.64
C ALA A 425 5.88 -6.00 -0.36
N ASP A 426 7.11 -6.14 0.14
CA ASP A 426 7.76 -7.46 0.29
C ASP A 426 7.25 -8.27 1.49
N GLY A 427 6.37 -7.72 2.32
CA GLY A 427 5.85 -8.42 3.49
C GLY A 427 6.90 -8.71 4.57
N ASP A 428 8.17 -8.37 4.34
CA ASP A 428 9.26 -8.42 5.32
C ASP A 428 8.92 -7.59 6.56
N VAL A 429 8.21 -6.47 6.39
CA VAL A 429 7.67 -5.66 7.51
C VAL A 429 6.76 -6.49 8.43
N LEU A 430 6.09 -7.52 7.90
CA LEU A 430 5.25 -8.43 8.68
C LEU A 430 5.97 -9.68 9.15
N ARG A 431 7.17 -10.01 8.65
CA ARG A 431 7.96 -11.17 9.07
C ARG A 431 8.95 -10.85 10.18
N ASP A 432 9.52 -9.66 10.13
CA ASP A 432 10.59 -9.20 11.04
C ASP A 432 10.08 -8.40 12.24
N ALA A 433 8.78 -8.15 12.29
CA ALA A 433 8.07 -7.71 13.48
C ALA A 433 7.48 -8.96 14.14
#